data_AF-Q46P92-F1
#
_entry.id   AF-Q46P92-F1
#
_cell.length_a   1.000
_cell.length_b   1.000
_cell.length_c   1.000
_cell.angle_alpha   90.00
_cell.angle_beta   90.00
_cell.angle_gamma   90.00
#
_symmetry.space_group_name_H-M   'P 1'
#
loop_
_entity.id
_entity.type
_entity.pdbx_description
1 polymer ?
#
loop_
_entity_poly.entity_id
_entity_poly.type
_entity_poly.pdbx_seq_one_letter_code
_entity_poly.pdbx_strand_id
1 'polypeptide(L)'
;MGGYRWGFTEFANGATLSRDDFWWAGGSYQATTALNFQLGYYYWNIKSLRLGATATEGNPANPWEVAFVADYAFSKRTDVYLTTAYARNAGVNFDSSNTGFATGYFPTPGQRGMTAVAVGGPPHFLRELS
;
A
#
# COMPACT_ATOMS: atom_id res chain seq x y z
N MET A 1 7.27 -11.14 9.07
CA MET A 1 7.88 -11.40 7.75
C MET A 1 8.29 -10.08 7.12
N GLY A 2 9.36 -10.08 6.34
CA GLY A 2 9.76 -8.90 5.59
C GLY A 2 10.48 -9.32 4.33
N GLY A 3 10.77 -8.35 3.47
CA GLY A 3 11.46 -8.62 2.23
C GLY A 3 11.97 -7.37 1.55
N TYR A 4 12.60 -7.61 0.41
CA TYR A 4 13.24 -6.63 -0.43
C TYR A 4 12.97 -6.97 -1.90
N ARG A 5 12.78 -5.93 -2.71
CA ARG A 5 12.70 -6.01 -4.16
C ARG A 5 13.61 -4.95 -4.76
N TRP A 6 14.48 -5.37 -5.66
CA TRP A 6 15.20 -4.48 -6.56
C TRP A 6 14.37 -4.20 -7.80
N GLY A 7 14.28 -2.94 -8.23
CA GLY A 7 13.49 -2.48 -9.36
C GLY A 7 14.33 -1.94 -10.52
N PHE A 8 13.99 -2.39 -11.72
CA PHE A 8 14.49 -1.82 -12.96
C PHE A 8 13.47 -1.99 -14.08
N THR A 9 13.09 -0.88 -14.70
CA THR A 9 12.18 -0.88 -15.84
C THR A 9 12.71 0.07 -16.90
N GLU A 10 12.62 -0.33 -18.16
CA GLU A 10 13.06 0.43 -19.32
C GLU A 10 11.91 0.64 -20.31
N PHE A 11 12.01 1.72 -21.09
CA PHE A 11 11.21 1.92 -22.28
C PHE A 11 11.75 1.07 -23.44
N ALA A 12 10.94 0.90 -24.48
CA ALA A 12 11.33 0.15 -25.68
C ALA A 12 12.56 0.74 -26.41
N ASN A 13 12.89 2.01 -26.19
CA ASN A 13 14.08 2.66 -26.74
C ASN A 13 15.33 2.49 -25.86
N GLY A 14 15.27 1.67 -24.81
CA GLY A 14 16.37 1.43 -23.87
C GLY A 14 16.60 2.54 -22.84
N ALA A 15 15.78 3.60 -22.83
CA ALA A 15 15.85 4.58 -21.74
C ALA A 15 15.29 3.98 -20.45
N THR A 16 15.95 4.23 -19.32
CA THR A 16 15.43 3.84 -18.00
C THR A 16 14.13 4.60 -17.70
N LEU A 17 13.06 3.84 -17.43
CA LEU A 17 11.78 4.35 -16.95
C LEU A 17 11.85 4.54 -15.43
N SER A 18 12.26 3.52 -14.70
CA SER A 18 12.38 3.59 -13.25
C SER A 18 13.49 2.71 -12.70
N ARG A 19 14.11 3.22 -11.64
CA ARG A 19 15.11 2.56 -10.81
C ARG A 19 14.71 2.71 -9.36
N ASP A 20 14.63 1.61 -8.65
CA ASP A 20 14.19 1.65 -7.26
C ASP A 20 14.65 0.46 -6.43
N ASP A 21 14.54 0.64 -5.12
CA ASP A 21 14.60 -0.42 -4.13
C ASP A 21 13.33 -0.35 -3.28
N PHE A 22 12.71 -1.49 -3.01
CA PHE A 22 11.50 -1.57 -2.20
C PHE A 22 11.71 -2.54 -1.04
N TRP A 23 11.33 -2.12 0.16
CA TRP A 23 11.38 -2.95 1.36
C TRP A 23 10.03 -2.99 2.02
N TRP A 24 9.75 -4.11 2.67
CA TRP A 24 8.60 -4.23 3.54
C TRP A 24 8.94 -5.07 4.76
N ALA A 25 8.25 -4.77 5.85
CA ALA A 25 8.28 -5.55 7.06
C ALA A 25 6.91 -5.54 7.68
N GLY A 26 6.48 -6.66 8.22
CA GLY A 26 5.20 -6.75 8.90
C GLY A 26 5.08 -7.99 9.76
N GLY A 27 4.04 -8.01 10.57
CA GLY A 27 3.76 -9.11 11.47
C GLY A 27 2.31 -9.11 11.91
N SER A 28 1.91 -10.25 12.44
CA SER A 28 0.62 -10.41 13.11
C SER A 28 0.87 -10.76 14.57
N TYR A 29 -0.01 -10.30 15.45
CA TYR A 29 0.01 -10.58 16.87
C TYR A 29 -1.39 -10.97 17.34
N GLN A 30 -1.52 -12.20 17.86
CA GLN A 30 -2.76 -12.67 18.47
C GLN A 30 -2.81 -12.19 19.93
N ALA A 31 -3.55 -11.12 20.20
CA ALA A 31 -3.61 -10.53 21.53
C ALA A 31 -4.51 -11.33 22.49
N THR A 32 -5.63 -11.85 22.00
CA THR A 32 -6.53 -12.76 22.73
C THR A 32 -7.06 -13.82 21.78
N THR A 33 -7.88 -14.79 22.22
CA THR A 33 -8.52 -15.74 21.30
C THR A 33 -9.47 -15.09 20.29
N ALA A 34 -9.96 -13.87 20.57
CA ALA A 34 -10.90 -13.14 19.73
C ALA A 34 -10.27 -11.96 19.00
N LEU A 35 -9.08 -11.48 19.39
CA LEU A 35 -8.49 -10.25 18.87
C LEU A 35 -7.11 -10.50 18.24
N ASN A 36 -6.99 -10.18 16.95
CA ASN A 36 -5.75 -10.22 16.19
C ASN A 36 -5.36 -8.81 15.71
N PHE A 37 -4.06 -8.53 15.70
CA PHE A 37 -3.50 -7.32 15.12
C PHE A 37 -2.54 -7.66 14.01
N GLN A 38 -2.57 -6.87 12.94
CA GLN A 38 -1.58 -6.92 11.87
C GLN A 38 -0.99 -5.53 11.66
N LEU A 39 0.33 -5.48 11.46
CA LEU A 39 1.04 -4.25 11.16
C LEU A 39 1.98 -4.50 9.98
N GLY A 40 1.95 -3.61 9.00
CA GLY A 40 2.85 -3.57 7.87
C GLY A 40 3.49 -2.20 7.73
N TYR A 41 4.78 -2.18 7.41
CA TYR A 41 5.52 -1.01 6.98
C TYR A 41 6.14 -1.30 5.63
N TYR A 42 6.07 -0.32 4.75
CA TYR A 42 6.51 -0.40 3.37
C TYR A 42 7.30 0.86 3.04
N TYR A 43 8.45 0.70 2.39
CA TYR A 43 9.33 1.80 2.01
C TYR A 43 9.78 1.63 0.57
N TRP A 44 9.58 2.67 -0.24
CA TRP A 44 9.96 2.68 -1.64
C TRP A 44 11.01 3.76 -1.90
N ASN A 45 12.25 3.36 -2.12
CA ASN A 45 13.34 4.25 -2.51
C ASN A 45 13.42 4.34 -4.03
N ILE A 46 12.86 5.41 -4.59
CA ILE A 46 12.90 5.67 -6.02
C ILE A 46 14.20 6.42 -6.29
N LYS A 47 15.13 5.77 -6.98
CA LYS A 47 16.43 6.34 -7.34
C LYS A 47 16.31 7.19 -8.60
N SER A 48 15.51 6.74 -9.55
CA SER A 48 15.17 7.53 -10.72
C SER A 48 13.80 7.17 -11.30
N LEU A 49 13.16 8.17 -11.91
CA LEU A 49 11.89 8.04 -12.61
C LEU A 49 11.87 8.98 -13.81
N ARG A 50 11.41 8.45 -14.94
CA ARG A 50 11.20 9.22 -16.16
C ARG A 50 9.75 9.04 -16.63
N LEU A 51 9.01 10.15 -16.74
CA LEU A 51 7.57 10.14 -17.06
C LEU A 51 7.27 9.93 -18.57
N GLY A 52 8.29 9.71 -19.39
CA GLY A 52 8.18 9.41 -20.81
C GLY A 52 9.54 9.13 -21.44
N ALA A 53 9.60 8.41 -22.55
CA ALA A 53 10.85 7.90 -23.12
C ALA A 53 11.91 8.98 -23.41
N THR A 54 11.48 10.19 -23.73
CA THR A 54 12.31 11.37 -24.02
C THR A 54 12.33 12.42 -22.91
N ALA A 55 11.60 12.20 -21.81
CA ALA A 55 11.54 13.15 -20.71
C ALA A 55 12.86 13.18 -19.94
N THR A 56 13.13 14.29 -19.26
CA THR A 56 14.25 14.38 -18.32
C THR A 56 14.03 13.39 -17.17
N GLU A 57 15.10 12.70 -16.78
CA GLU A 57 15.06 11.84 -15.59
C GLU A 57 14.93 12.70 -14.32
N GLY A 58 14.03 12.29 -13.43
CA GLY A 58 13.81 12.92 -12.14
C GLY A 58 14.06 11.96 -10.97
N ASN A 59 14.07 12.53 -9.78
CA ASN A 59 14.14 11.80 -8.51
C ASN A 59 12.99 12.30 -7.61
N PRO A 60 11.82 11.64 -7.65
CA PRO A 60 10.69 12.02 -6.82
C PRO A 60 10.94 11.66 -5.35
N ALA A 61 10.21 12.29 -4.44
CA ALA A 61 10.29 11.95 -3.02
C ALA A 61 9.87 10.50 -2.77
N ASN A 62 10.62 9.80 -1.92
CA ASN A 62 10.41 8.39 -1.61
C ASN A 62 9.09 8.13 -0.88
N PRO A 63 8.19 7.30 -1.45
CA PRO A 63 6.98 6.88 -0.77
C PRO A 63 7.24 5.97 0.43
N TRP A 64 6.40 6.08 1.45
CA TRP A 64 6.32 5.08 2.52
C TRP A 64 4.92 4.97 3.07
N GLU A 65 4.57 3.79 3.58
CA GLU A 65 3.24 3.50 4.10
C GLU A 65 3.31 2.65 5.36
N VAL A 66 2.46 2.97 6.34
CA VAL A 66 2.14 2.10 7.48
C VAL A 66 0.69 1.65 7.32
N ALA A 67 0.45 0.35 7.40
CA ALA A 67 -0.88 -0.24 7.39
C ALA A 67 -1.11 -1.04 8.67
N PHE A 68 -2.26 -0.85 9.29
CA PHE A 68 -2.66 -1.52 10.53
C PHE A 68 -4.05 -2.12 10.39
N VAL A 69 -4.21 -3.35 10.87
CA VAL A 69 -5.50 -4.03 10.95
C VAL A 69 -5.71 -4.51 12.37
N ALA A 70 -6.89 -4.25 12.91
CA ALA A 70 -7.40 -4.88 14.11
C ALA A 70 -8.62 -5.71 13.74
N ASP A 71 -8.57 -7.02 14.00
CA ASP A 71 -9.63 -7.96 13.69
C ASP A 71 -10.18 -8.58 14.98
N TYR A 72 -11.49 -8.45 15.19
CA TYR A 72 -12.19 -8.95 16.36
C TYR A 72 -13.27 -9.97 15.99
N ALA A 73 -13.06 -11.22 16.36
CA ALA A 73 -14.01 -12.31 16.21
C ALA A 73 -15.06 -12.28 17.34
N PHE A 74 -16.26 -11.79 17.03
CA PHE A 74 -17.43 -11.90 17.91
C PHE A 74 -17.90 -13.35 18.07
N SER A 75 -17.79 -14.16 17.01
CA SER A 75 -18.15 -15.57 16.99
C SER A 75 -17.32 -16.36 15.98
N LYS A 76 -17.56 -17.67 15.86
CA LYS A 76 -16.96 -18.51 14.79
C LYS A 76 -17.33 -18.08 13.37
N ARG A 77 -18.37 -17.25 13.19
CA ARG A 77 -18.91 -16.84 11.89
C ARG A 77 -18.98 -15.32 11.71
N THR A 78 -18.59 -14.55 12.72
CA THR A 78 -18.74 -13.09 12.71
C THR A 78 -17.50 -12.47 13.30
N ASP A 79 -16.82 -11.70 12.47
CA ASP A 79 -15.73 -10.82 12.81
C ASP A 79 -16.07 -9.38 12.39
N VAL A 80 -15.40 -8.43 13.02
CA VAL A 80 -15.36 -7.04 12.57
C VAL A 80 -13.91 -6.64 12.55
N TYR A 81 -13.50 -6.02 11.44
CA TYR A 81 -12.15 -5.52 11.28
C TYR A 81 -12.15 -4.01 11.07
N LEU A 82 -11.14 -3.37 11.67
CA LEU A 82 -10.75 -1.99 11.44
C LEU A 82 -9.42 -2.01 10.70
N THR A 83 -9.37 -1.35 9.54
CA THR A 83 -8.15 -1.15 8.77
C THR A 83 -7.82 0.33 8.72
N THR A 84 -6.58 0.67 9.01
CA THR A 84 -6.05 2.02 8.83
C THR A 84 -4.76 1.99 8.03
N ALA A 85 -4.53 3.02 7.22
CA ALA A 85 -3.27 3.20 6.52
C ALA A 85 -2.89 4.67 6.46
N TYR A 86 -1.60 4.95 6.52
CA TYR A 86 -1.04 6.27 6.24
C TYR A 86 0.09 6.14 5.24
N ALA A 87 -0.07 6.79 4.09
CA ALA A 87 0.92 6.90 3.04
C ALA A 87 1.51 8.32 3.02
N ARG A 88 2.82 8.42 2.84
CA ARG A 88 3.56 9.66 2.68
C ARG A 88 4.18 9.71 1.28
N ASN A 89 4.15 10.88 0.65
CA ASN A 89 4.65 11.12 -0.71
C ASN A 89 3.95 10.24 -1.79
N ALA A 90 2.81 9.64 -1.45
CA ALA A 90 1.96 8.82 -2.31
C ALA A 90 0.53 8.80 -1.72
N GLY A 91 -0.42 8.32 -2.52
CA GLY A 91 -1.72 7.84 -2.08
C GLY A 91 -1.60 6.48 -1.40
N VAL A 92 -2.67 6.08 -0.70
CA VAL A 92 -2.75 4.76 -0.05
C VAL A 92 -2.63 3.66 -1.12
N ASN A 93 -1.95 2.57 -0.79
CA ASN A 93 -1.49 1.51 -1.70
C ASN A 93 -0.34 1.94 -2.63
N PHE A 94 0.46 2.93 -2.22
CA PHE A 94 1.58 3.46 -3.02
C PHE A 94 1.19 4.07 -4.38
N ASP A 95 -0.01 4.64 -4.48
CA ASP A 95 -0.42 5.37 -5.68
C ASP A 95 0.43 6.64 -5.82
N SER A 96 1.39 6.60 -6.75
CA SER A 96 2.45 7.59 -6.93
C SER A 96 2.74 7.77 -8.42
N SER A 97 3.45 8.82 -8.81
CA SER A 97 3.74 9.07 -10.23
C SER A 97 4.45 7.90 -10.94
N ASN A 98 5.07 6.97 -10.21
CA ASN A 98 5.62 5.73 -10.75
C ASN A 98 4.55 4.67 -11.08
N THR A 99 3.50 4.54 -10.25
CA THR A 99 2.37 3.59 -10.42
C THR A 99 1.17 4.20 -11.14
N GLY A 100 1.23 5.51 -11.40
CA GLY A 100 0.20 6.36 -11.97
C GLY A 100 -0.43 5.95 -13.30
N PHE A 101 0.22 5.04 -14.02
CA PHE A 101 -0.27 4.55 -15.31
C PHE A 101 -1.47 3.59 -15.16
N ALA A 102 -1.77 3.08 -13.96
CA ALA A 102 -2.86 2.14 -13.71
C ALA A 102 -4.09 2.77 -12.99
N THR A 103 -3.87 3.56 -11.93
CA THR A 103 -4.96 4.04 -11.03
C THR A 103 -4.91 5.52 -10.69
N GLY A 104 -3.72 6.13 -10.60
CA GLY A 104 -3.53 7.59 -10.59
C GLY A 104 -4.04 8.38 -9.38
N TYR A 105 -4.27 7.76 -8.21
CA TYR A 105 -4.72 8.48 -7.00
C TYR A 105 -3.54 9.10 -6.23
N PHE A 106 -2.92 10.15 -6.79
CA PHE A 106 -1.85 10.87 -6.07
C PHE A 106 -2.42 11.87 -5.06
N PRO A 107 -1.65 12.24 -4.01
CA PRO A 107 -2.00 13.37 -3.16
C PRO A 107 -2.14 14.64 -4.01
N THR A 108 -3.17 15.43 -3.72
CA THR A 108 -3.42 16.72 -4.38
C THR A 108 -2.20 17.64 -4.19
N PRO A 109 -1.86 18.54 -5.13
CA PRO A 109 -0.74 19.46 -4.96
C PRO A 109 -0.75 20.15 -3.58
N GLY A 110 0.39 20.10 -2.89
CA GLY A 110 0.57 20.62 -1.52
C GLY A 110 0.25 19.63 -0.41
N GLN A 111 -0.47 18.53 -0.69
CA GLN A 111 -0.65 17.44 0.26
C GLN A 111 0.62 16.59 0.32
N ARG A 112 0.97 16.17 1.53
CA ARG A 112 2.20 15.42 1.78
C ARG A 112 1.96 13.92 1.94
N GLY A 113 0.70 13.48 1.98
CA GLY A 113 0.32 12.10 2.21
C GLY A 113 -1.20 11.91 2.26
N MET A 114 -1.64 10.66 2.43
CA MET A 114 -3.04 10.25 2.46
C MET A 114 -3.27 9.28 3.62
N THR A 115 -4.43 9.40 4.27
CA THR A 115 -4.88 8.48 5.33
C THR A 115 -6.11 7.74 4.85
N ALA A 116 -6.16 6.43 5.05
CA ALA A 116 -7.36 5.61 4.88
C ALA A 116 -7.80 4.99 6.19
N VAL A 117 -9.10 4.92 6.38
CA VAL A 117 -9.75 4.22 7.50
C VAL A 117 -10.95 3.46 6.92
N ALA A 118 -11.07 2.19 7.24
CA ALA A 118 -12.18 1.34 6.86
C ALA A 118 -12.59 0.45 8.01
N VAL A 119 -13.89 0.20 8.14
CA VAL A 119 -14.46 -0.82 9.03
C VAL A 119 -15.32 -1.74 8.19
N GLY A 120 -15.20 -3.04 8.44
CA GLY A 120 -15.99 -4.04 7.74
C GLY A 120 -16.25 -5.28 8.59
N GLY A 121 -17.12 -6.13 8.08
CA GLY A 121 -17.44 -7.44 8.62
C GLY A 121 -17.93 -8.34 7.49
N PRO A 122 -18.25 -9.61 7.76
CA PRO A 122 -18.70 -10.51 6.72
C PRO A 122 -20.01 -9.99 6.15
N PRO A 123 -20.21 -10.03 4.82
CA PRO A 123 -21.49 -9.69 4.24
C PRO A 123 -22.54 -10.63 4.84
N HIS A 124 -23.65 -10.07 5.32
CA HIS A 124 -24.82 -10.84 5.74
C HIS A 124 -25.35 -11.63 4.53
N PHE A 125 -24.84 -12.84 4.29
CA PHE A 125 -25.59 -13.82 3.53
C PHE A 125 -26.64 -14.37 4.48
N LEU A 126 -27.89 -13.90 4.33
CA LEU A 126 -29.04 -14.62 4.82
C LEU A 126 -28.92 -16.05 4.29
N ARG A 127 -28.58 -16.97 5.18
CA ARG A 127 -28.66 -18.40 4.91
C ARG A 127 -30.14 -18.75 4.98
N GLU A 128 -30.91 -18.33 3.98
CA GLU A 128 -32.22 -18.90 3.73
C GLU A 128 -32.05 -20.29 3.13
N LEU A 129 -32.69 -21.26 3.80
CA LEU A 129 -33.11 -22.58 3.33
C LEU A 129 -32.02 -23.66 3.16
N SER A 130 -31.95 -24.57 4.14
CA SER A 130 -32.51 -25.95 4.06
C SER A 130 -32.22 -26.71 5.35
#